data_AF-A0A7L4PF40-F1
#
_entry.id   AF-A0A7L4PF40-F1
#
_cell.length_a   1.000
_cell.length_b   1.000
_cell.length_c   1.000
_cell.angle_alpha   90.00
_cell.angle_beta   90.00
_cell.angle_gamma   90.00
#
_symmetry.space_group_name_H-M   'P 1'
#
loop_
_entity.id
_entity.type
_entity.pdbx_description
1 polymer ?
#
loop_
_entity_poly.entity_id
_entity_poly.type
_entity_poly.pdbx_seq_one_letter_code
_entity_poly.pdbx_strand_id
1 'polypeptide(L)' 'MAEKSTLDWVTLVLVIIGGLNWGLVGLLQVDLVELILGSIPILQRIVYVLVGVSAAYMIYTVTRK' A
#
# COMPACT_ATOMS: atom_id res chain seq x y z
N MET A 1 7.30 -20.79 -13.02
CA MET A 1 6.95 -19.50 -12.38
C MET A 1 7.61 -19.51 -11.02
N ALA A 2 8.53 -18.60 -10.72
CA ALA A 2 9.16 -18.55 -9.40
C ALA A 2 8.07 -18.32 -8.33
N GLU A 3 8.11 -19.08 -7.24
CA GLU A 3 7.16 -18.90 -6.14
C GLU A 3 7.33 -17.51 -5.52
N LYS A 4 6.21 -16.85 -5.21
CA LYS A 4 6.22 -15.57 -4.50
C LYS A 4 6.56 -15.84 -3.04
N SER A 5 7.55 -15.14 -2.52
CA SER A 5 7.88 -15.17 -1.09
C SER A 5 6.76 -14.52 -0.27
N THR A 6 6.74 -14.77 1.03
CA THR A 6 5.82 -14.08 1.96
C THR A 6 5.96 -12.56 1.87
N LEU A 7 7.18 -12.05 1.68
CA LEU A 7 7.44 -10.62 1.53
C LEU A 7 6.83 -10.06 0.24
N ASP A 8 6.90 -10.82 -0.87
CA ASP A 8 6.25 -10.44 -2.13
C ASP A 8 4.72 -10.32 -1.96
N TRP A 9 4.11 -11.23 -1.19
CA TRP A 9 2.68 -11.18 -0.91
C TRP A 9 2.30 -10.00 -0.02
N VAL A 10 3.04 -9.76 1.06
CA VAL A 10 2.78 -8.64 1.97
C VAL A 10 2.88 -7.31 1.24
N THR A 11 3.96 -7.12 0.46
CA THR A 11 4.16 -5.88 -0.31
C THR A 11 3.10 -5.71 -1.39
N LEU A 12 2.69 -6.80 -2.06
CA LEU A 12 1.58 -6.77 -3.03
C LEU A 12 0.27 -6.30 -2.40
N VAL A 13 -0.11 -6.88 -1.26
CA VAL A 13 -1.35 -6.51 -0.55
C VAL A 13 -1.31 -5.04 -0.12
N LEU A 14 -0.19 -4.57 0.46
CA LEU A 14 -0.05 -3.18 0.88
C LEU A 14 -0.18 -2.21 -0.30
N VAL A 15 0.42 -2.51 -1.45
CA VAL A 15 0.29 -1.66 -2.64
C VAL A 15 -1.13 -1.66 -3.20
N ILE A 16 -1.83 -2.80 -3.18
CA ILE A 16 -3.24 -2.87 -3.56
C ILE A 16 -4.08 -1.96 -2.65
N ILE A 17 -3.89 -2.05 -1.33
CA ILE A 17 -4.57 -1.19 -0.37
C ILE A 17 -4.27 0.29 -0.66
N GLY A 18 -3.00 0.63 -0.92
CA GLY A 18 -2.59 1.98 -1.29
C GLY A 18 -3.27 2.49 -2.56
N GLY A 19 -3.29 1.69 -3.61
CA GLY A 19 -3.94 2.03 -4.88
C GLY A 19 -5.45 2.23 -4.72
N LEU A 20 -6.11 1.38 -3.94
CA LEU A 20 -7.54 1.54 -3.63
C LEU A 20 -7.80 2.81 -2.79
N ASN A 21 -6.95 3.10 -1.79
CA ASN A 21 -7.07 4.34 -1.00
C ASN A 21 -6.99 5.57 -1.90
N TRP A 22 -5.96 5.67 -2.74
CA TRP A 22 -5.82 6.81 -3.65
C TRP A 22 -6.92 6.89 -4.70
N GLY A 23 -7.42 5.75 -5.18
CA GLY A 23 -8.59 5.69 -6.06
C GLY A 23 -9.85 6.28 -5.40
N LEU A 24 -10.11 5.92 -4.14
CA LEU A 24 -11.25 6.44 -3.38
C LEU A 24 -11.08 7.93 -3.05
N VAL A 25 -9.88 8.37 -2.68
CA VAL A 25 -9.59 9.80 -2.46
C VAL A 25 -9.82 10.60 -3.75
N GLY A 26 -9.32 10.10 -4.89
CA GLY A 26 -9.46 10.78 -6.17
C GLY A 26 -10.90 10.85 -6.69
N LEU A 27 -11.68 9.78 -6.50
CA LEU A 27 -13.05 9.69 -7.02
C LEU A 27 -14.11 10.28 -6.09
N LEU A 28 -13.96 10.05 -4.78
CA LEU A 28 -15.01 10.29 -3.77
C LEU A 28 -14.54 11.20 -2.63
N GLN A 29 -13.28 11.64 -2.61
CA GLN A 29 -12.67 12.34 -1.46
C GLN A 29 -12.75 11.55 -0.16
N VAL A 30 -12.75 10.21 -0.26
CA VAL A 30 -12.80 9.30 0.89
C VAL A 30 -11.42 8.67 1.10
N ASP A 31 -10.85 8.88 2.29
CA ASP A 31 -9.66 8.16 2.72
C ASP A 31 -10.06 6.86 3.42
N LEU A 32 -9.74 5.73 2.80
CA LEU A 32 -10.02 4.38 3.31
C LEU A 32 -9.20 4.06 4.56
N VAL A 33 -7.97 4.55 4.64
CA VAL A 33 -7.09 4.32 5.81
C VAL A 33 -7.67 5.05 7.02
N GLU A 34 -8.13 6.29 6.83
CA GLU A 34 -8.87 7.05 7.84
C GLU A 34 -10.17 6.37 8.24
N LEU A 35 -10.95 5.88 7.26
CA LEU A 35 -12.24 5.24 7.51
C LEU A 35 -12.11 4.00 8.41
N ILE A 36 -11.04 3.21 8.23
CA ILE A 36 -10.84 1.96 8.96
C ILE A 36 -10.12 2.20 10.30
N LEU A 37 -9.10 3.06 10.32
CA LEU A 37 -8.23 3.27 11.49
C LEU A 37 -8.62 4.48 12.34
N GLY A 38 -9.60 5.26 11.88
CA GLY A 38 -9.95 6.56 12.44
C GLY A 38 -8.96 7.67 12.04
N SER A 39 -9.33 8.90 12.37
CA SER A 39 -8.55 10.11 12.11
C SER A 39 -7.38 10.27 13.10
N ILE A 40 -6.56 9.24 13.24
CA ILE A 40 -5.36 9.23 14.09
C ILE A 40 -4.13 9.49 13.20
N PRO A 41 -3.55 10.71 13.21
CA PRO A 41 -2.55 11.10 12.21
C PRO A 41 -1.31 10.22 12.17
N ILE A 42 -0.90 9.69 13.32
CA ILE A 42 0.30 8.82 13.39
C ILE A 42 0.05 7.46 12.74
N LEU A 43 -1.13 6.88 12.90
CA LEU A 43 -1.46 5.57 12.30
C LEU A 43 -1.57 5.67 10.78
N GLN A 44 -2.25 6.71 10.29
CA GLN A 44 -2.35 6.99 8.85
C GLN A 44 -0.96 7.12 8.22
N ARG A 45 -0.07 7.90 8.84
CA ARG A 45 1.32 8.09 8.38
C ARG A 45 2.08 6.76 8.33
N ILE A 46 1.96 5.92 9.35
CA ILE A 46 2.62 4.60 9.37
C ILE A 46 2.15 3.77 8.17
N VAL A 47 0.83 3.69 7.93
CA VAL A 47 0.28 2.93 6.81
C VAL A 47 0.78 3.48 5.47
N TYR A 48 0.73 4.78 5.25
CA TYR A 48 1.19 5.36 3.99
C TYR A 48 2.68 5.15 3.74
N VAL A 49 3.51 5.20 4.79
CA VAL A 49 4.93 4.86 4.68
C VAL A 49 5.13 3.39 4.30
N LEU A 50 4.39 2.46 4.94
CA LEU A 50 4.46 1.04 4.62
C LEU A 50 4.01 0.74 3.18
N VAL A 51 2.96 1.41 2.70
CA VAL A 51 2.51 1.36 1.30
C VAL A 51 3.61 1.85 0.37
N GLY A 52 4.23 3.01 0.65
CA GLY A 52 5.29 3.58 -0.17
C GLY A 52 6.53 2.69 -0.25
N VAL A 53 6.99 2.15 0.89
CA VAL A 53 8.11 1.20 0.94
C VAL A 53 7.79 -0.08 0.16
N SER A 54 6.55 -0.58 0.28
CA SER A 54 6.11 -1.77 -0.47
C SER A 54 6.09 -1.53 -1.97
N ALA A 55 5.66 -0.34 -2.42
CA ALA A 55 5.72 0.05 -3.82
C ALA A 55 7.16 0.11 -4.33
N ALA A 56 8.08 0.72 -3.57
CA ALA A 56 9.50 0.76 -3.91
C ALA A 56 10.12 -0.64 -4.02
N TYR A 57 9.78 -1.54 -3.09
CA TYR A 57 10.21 -2.95 -3.13
C TYR A 57 9.68 -3.66 -4.39
N MET A 58 8.40 -3.47 -4.74
CA MET A 58 7.83 -4.08 -5.94
C MET A 58 8.46 -3.53 -7.23
N ILE A 59 8.74 -2.23 -7.31
CA ILE A 59 9.47 -1.65 -8.45
C ILE A 59 10.86 -2.29 -8.58
N TYR A 60 11.60 -2.37 -7.47
CA TYR A 60 12.92 -3.01 -7.45
C TYR A 60 12.85 -4.47 -7.91
N THR A 61 11.91 -5.26 -7.38
CA THR A 61 11.78 -6.68 -7.74
C THR A 61 11.31 -6.91 -9.16
N VAL A 62 10.47 -6.03 -9.73
CA VAL A 62 10.05 -6.12 -11.14
C VAL A 62 11.16 -5.70 -12.09
N THR A 63 11.98 -4.70 -11.73
CA THR A 63 13.07 -4.20 -12.59
C THR A 63 14.34 -5.03 -12.53
N ARG A 64 14.56 -5.79 -11.44
CA ARG A 64 15.73 -6.65 -11.25
C ARG A 64 15.54 -8.11 -11.64
N LYS A 65 14.31 -8.50 -12.00
CA LYS A 65 14.00 -9.84 -12.55
C LYS A 65 14.38 -9.91 -14.02
#